data_AF-A0A924SL72-F1
#
_entry.id   AF-A0A924SL72-F1
#
_cell.length_a   1.000
_cell.length_b   1.000
_cell.length_c   1.000
_cell.angle_alpha   90.00
_cell.angle_beta   90.00
_cell.angle_gamma   90.00
#
_symmetry.space_group_name_H-M   'P 1'
#
loop_
_entity.id
_entity.type
_entity.pdbx_description
1 polymer ?
#
loop_
_entity_poly.entity_id
_entity_poly.type
_entity_poly.pdbx_seq_one_letter_code
_entity_poly.pdbx_strand_id
1 'polypeptide(L)'
;MNCWIRLSLATGTLNSLRNALEKMRSIEALLALANLVTFLHLTVLLPRNIAWMRYSALIALLIAIAQVLLEGARWQIIPAYVLTGVFLLVWRLKSIPLAAQTTGQAKGCALFSKSAACVGILGLALAIALPIVLPVFHLERPSGPYQIGTLTYHWVDQNRAELFSAEANVRRELMVQIWYPAQPDPSSPRTLYVHDSEALSQAFAQLRHWPRFALTHLRYVTSHAVHGAAISNGKPNYPVLIFMEGLTGFRQMNTFQVEELVSHGYVVAAIDQPYVAATVVLPDGRRVDGLSKDRLDELIQQSVKPARTAPRLNGRPLGDGIIAYLAQDAAFTLDRMTSLNQADPNGVLTGRLDITHAGIFGISLGGIAVSEACRTDLRFRA
;
A
#
# COMPACT_ATOMS: atom_id res chain seq x y z
N MET A 1 28.01 38.65 6.01
CA MET A 1 27.81 37.40 5.24
C MET A 1 27.19 36.25 6.05
N ASN A 2 27.34 36.17 7.38
CA ASN A 2 26.85 35.01 8.17
C ASN A 2 25.35 35.00 8.53
N CYS A 3 24.63 36.13 8.41
CA CYS A 3 23.20 36.19 8.78
C CYS A 3 22.28 35.65 7.67
N TRP A 4 22.62 35.90 6.40
CA TRP A 4 21.84 35.48 5.23
C TRP A 4 21.94 33.98 4.95
N ILE A 5 23.11 33.36 5.19
CA ILE A 5 23.30 31.91 5.06
C ILE A 5 22.53 31.15 6.15
N ARG A 6 22.48 31.68 7.39
CA ARG A 6 21.65 31.09 8.46
C ARG A 6 20.15 31.24 8.19
N LEU A 7 19.71 32.36 7.60
CA LEU A 7 18.31 32.56 7.23
C LEU A 7 17.89 31.63 6.07
N SER A 8 18.75 31.45 5.07
CA SER A 8 18.51 30.57 3.91
C SER A 8 18.53 29.08 4.27
N LEU A 9 19.42 28.66 5.19
CA LEU A 9 19.39 27.31 5.76
C LEU A 9 18.13 27.10 6.61
N ALA A 10 17.74 28.08 7.42
CA ALA A 10 16.53 28.03 8.24
C ALA A 10 15.25 27.93 7.39
N THR A 11 15.12 28.73 6.33
CA THR A 11 13.97 28.66 5.41
C THR A 11 13.94 27.36 4.62
N GLY A 12 15.10 26.84 4.19
CA GLY A 12 15.22 25.52 3.57
C GLY A 12 14.79 24.38 4.51
N THR A 13 15.23 24.40 5.77
CA THR A 13 14.79 23.43 6.78
C THR A 13 13.33 23.57 7.16
N LEU A 14 12.78 24.78 7.23
CA LEU A 14 11.37 25.03 7.53
C LEU A 14 10.48 24.53 6.39
N ASN A 15 10.85 24.76 5.14
CA ASN A 15 10.12 24.22 3.98
C ASN A 15 10.23 22.70 3.91
N SER A 16 11.40 22.13 4.22
CA SER A 16 11.58 20.67 4.31
C SER A 16 10.71 20.05 5.41
N LEU A 17 10.68 20.67 6.60
CA LEU A 17 9.84 20.23 7.72
C LEU A 17 8.35 20.37 7.41
N ARG A 18 7.95 21.48 6.76
CA ARG A 18 6.57 21.68 6.32
C ARG A 18 6.15 20.60 5.32
N ASN A 19 6.96 20.35 4.29
CA ASN A 19 6.68 19.31 3.29
C ASN A 19 6.67 17.91 3.91
N ALA A 20 7.46 17.68 4.96
CA ALA A 20 7.45 16.43 5.70
C ALA A 20 6.19 16.27 6.56
N LEU A 21 5.74 17.35 7.22
CA LEU A 21 4.51 17.37 8.01
C LEU A 21 3.24 17.27 7.15
N GLU A 22 3.26 17.77 5.91
CA GLU A 22 2.17 17.60 4.94
C GLU A 22 1.93 16.11 4.58
N LYS A 23 2.88 15.21 4.84
CA LYS A 23 2.71 13.76 4.67
C LYS A 23 2.04 13.08 5.87
N MET A 24 1.99 13.73 7.02
CA MET A 24 1.33 13.21 8.22
C MET A 24 -0.14 13.58 8.21
N ARG A 25 -0.98 12.73 8.79
CA ARG A 25 -2.39 13.10 8.99
C ARG A 25 -2.49 14.17 10.08
N SER A 26 -3.55 14.98 10.01
CA SER A 26 -3.67 16.17 10.85
C SER A 26 -3.70 15.83 12.33
N ILE A 27 -4.41 14.77 12.76
CA ILE A 27 -4.47 14.40 14.18
C ILE A 27 -3.15 13.77 14.65
N GLU A 28 -2.43 13.05 13.77
CA GLU A 28 -1.10 12.52 14.08
C GLU A 28 -0.07 13.63 14.33
N ALA A 29 -0.08 14.67 13.49
CA ALA A 29 0.78 15.84 13.67
C ALA A 29 0.45 16.57 14.97
N LEU A 30 -0.84 16.72 15.30
CA LEU A 30 -1.30 17.28 16.58
C LEU A 30 -0.84 16.43 17.77
N LEU A 31 -0.90 15.10 17.67
CA LEU A 31 -0.45 14.20 18.73
C LEU A 31 1.05 14.29 18.95
N ALA A 32 1.84 14.31 17.87
CA ALA A 32 3.29 14.48 17.93
C ALA A 32 3.66 15.83 18.58
N LEU A 33 2.97 16.91 18.20
CA LEU A 33 3.15 18.23 18.79
C LEU A 33 2.76 18.26 20.27
N ALA A 34 1.63 17.64 20.65
CA ALA A 34 1.19 17.56 22.04
C ALA A 34 2.19 16.78 22.91
N ASN A 35 2.75 15.69 22.39
CA ASN A 35 3.81 14.94 23.05
C ASN A 35 5.09 15.77 23.18
N LEU A 36 5.48 16.53 22.15
CA LEU A 36 6.63 17.44 22.22
C LEU A 36 6.43 18.52 23.29
N VAL A 37 5.28 19.18 23.32
CA VAL A 37 4.95 20.20 24.33
C VAL A 37 4.97 19.60 25.73
N THR A 38 4.39 18.41 25.91
CA THR A 38 4.38 17.70 27.20
C THR A 38 5.80 17.33 27.64
N PHE A 39 6.65 16.86 26.71
CA PHE A 39 8.04 16.56 26.99
C PHE A 39 8.83 17.80 27.45
N LEU A 40 8.69 18.93 26.74
CA LEU A 40 9.35 20.20 27.10
C LEU A 40 8.86 20.73 28.46
N HIS A 41 7.57 20.57 28.76
CA HIS A 41 7.01 20.90 30.07
C HIS A 41 7.62 20.05 31.20
N LEU A 42 7.74 18.74 30.98
CA LEU A 42 8.25 17.79 31.98
C LEU A 42 9.77 17.89 32.20
N THR A 43 10.52 18.38 31.20
CA THR A 43 11.99 18.53 31.23
C THR A 43 12.49 19.93 31.58
N VAL A 44 11.60 20.87 31.95
CA VAL A 44 11.92 22.23 32.46
C VAL A 44 12.45 23.20 31.37
N LEU A 45 12.15 22.95 30.09
CA LEU A 45 12.51 23.87 28.99
C LEU A 45 11.49 25.01 28.77
N LEU A 46 10.38 25.02 29.51
CA LEU A 46 9.31 26.02 29.38
C LEU A 46 8.90 26.59 30.76
N PRO A 47 8.53 27.89 30.84
CA PRO A 47 8.20 28.56 32.10
C PRO A 47 6.92 27.98 32.74
N ARG A 48 6.99 27.67 34.05
CA ARG A 48 5.89 27.07 34.84
C ARG A 48 4.65 27.97 35.02
N ASN A 49 4.71 29.22 34.56
CA ASN A 49 3.67 30.22 34.76
C ASN A 49 2.51 30.13 33.74
N ILE A 50 2.62 29.25 32.74
CA ILE A 50 1.57 29.05 31.73
C ILE A 50 0.54 28.04 32.27
N ALA A 51 -0.59 28.56 32.76
CA ALA A 51 -1.58 27.79 33.50
C ALA A 51 -2.14 26.56 32.75
N TRP A 52 -2.32 26.64 31.42
CA TRP A 52 -2.86 25.53 30.62
C TRP A 52 -1.89 24.36 30.45
N MET A 53 -0.58 24.59 30.57
CA MET A 53 0.44 23.54 30.39
C MET A 53 0.32 22.42 31.43
N ARG A 54 -0.34 22.68 32.57
CA ARG A 54 -0.68 21.66 33.57
C ARG A 54 -1.59 20.56 33.02
N TYR A 55 -2.30 20.82 31.92
CA TYR A 55 -3.20 19.87 31.27
C TYR A 55 -2.59 19.23 30.01
N SER A 56 -1.32 19.53 29.67
CA SER A 56 -0.67 19.06 28.44
C SER A 56 -0.74 17.53 28.25
N ALA A 57 -0.47 16.76 29.31
CA ALA A 57 -0.56 15.30 29.26
C ALA A 57 -1.99 14.77 29.05
N LEU A 58 -3.00 15.45 29.62
CA LEU A 58 -4.42 15.10 29.41
C LEU A 58 -4.88 15.47 27.99
N ILE A 59 -4.43 16.62 27.48
CA ILE A 59 -4.69 17.03 26.10
C ILE A 59 -4.07 16.01 25.13
N ALA A 60 -2.82 15.59 25.35
CA ALA A 60 -2.18 14.56 24.55
C ALA A 60 -2.96 13.23 24.58
N LEU A 61 -3.50 12.83 25.74
CA LEU A 61 -4.35 11.65 25.87
C LEU A 61 -5.65 11.78 25.06
N LEU A 62 -6.34 12.92 25.15
CA LEU A 62 -7.57 13.16 24.38
C LEU A 62 -7.31 13.17 22.87
N ILE A 63 -6.20 13.75 22.43
CA ILE A 63 -5.78 13.72 21.02
C ILE A 63 -5.45 12.28 20.60
N ALA A 64 -4.78 11.49 21.43
CA ALA A 64 -4.49 10.08 21.13
C ALA A 64 -5.78 9.26 20.96
N ILE A 65 -6.77 9.47 21.84
CA ILE A 65 -8.09 8.83 21.73
C ILE A 65 -8.79 9.29 20.44
N ALA A 66 -8.81 10.59 20.15
CA ALA A 66 -9.40 11.12 18.93
C ALA A 66 -8.73 10.56 17.67
N GLN A 67 -7.40 10.41 17.67
CA GLN A 67 -6.65 9.84 16.57
C GLN A 67 -7.08 8.38 16.31
N VAL A 68 -7.19 7.55 17.35
CA VAL A 68 -7.66 6.16 17.21
C VAL A 68 -9.11 6.11 16.68
N LEU A 69 -10.00 6.96 17.20
CA LEU A 69 -11.42 6.94 16.86
C LEU A 69 -11.73 7.51 15.46
N LEU A 70 -11.01 8.54 15.03
CA LEU A 70 -11.30 9.28 13.79
C LEU A 70 -10.41 8.86 12.63
N GLU A 71 -9.15 8.53 12.90
CA GLU A 71 -8.18 8.18 11.86
C GLU A 71 -7.84 6.68 11.83
N GLY A 72 -8.16 5.95 12.89
CA GLY A 72 -7.89 4.53 13.01
C GLY A 72 -6.48 4.25 13.57
N ALA A 73 -6.37 3.11 14.25
CA ALA A 73 -5.11 2.67 14.84
C ALA A 73 -4.15 2.09 13.79
N ARG A 74 -2.95 2.66 13.72
CA ARG A 74 -1.85 2.14 12.89
C ARG A 74 -0.54 2.09 13.65
N TRP A 75 0.30 1.13 13.28
CA TRP A 75 1.49 0.80 14.05
C TRP A 75 2.53 1.93 14.07
N GLN A 76 2.55 2.79 13.04
CA GLN A 76 3.45 3.94 12.96
C GLN A 76 3.23 4.95 14.10
N ILE A 77 2.03 4.98 14.70
CA ILE A 77 1.66 5.89 15.79
C ILE A 77 1.89 5.27 17.17
N ILE A 78 2.24 3.98 17.26
CA ILE A 78 2.50 3.29 18.53
C ILE A 78 3.54 4.04 19.40
N PRO A 79 4.69 4.51 18.88
CA PRO A 79 5.63 5.28 19.69
C PRO A 79 5.00 6.54 20.29
N ALA A 80 4.10 7.22 19.57
CA ALA A 80 3.40 8.40 20.07
C ALA A 80 2.44 8.04 21.21
N TYR A 81 1.67 6.95 21.10
CA TYR A 81 0.79 6.49 22.18
C TYR A 81 1.58 6.08 23.43
N VAL A 82 2.69 5.36 23.24
CA VAL A 82 3.57 4.95 24.34
C VAL A 82 4.13 6.18 25.06
N LEU A 83 4.60 7.19 24.32
CA LEU A 83 5.05 8.45 24.90
C LEU A 83 3.94 9.16 25.66
N THR A 84 2.73 9.23 25.10
CA THR A 84 1.58 9.83 25.78
C THR A 84 1.30 9.15 27.11
N GLY A 85 1.30 7.81 27.15
CA GLY A 85 1.12 7.04 28.39
C GLY A 85 2.24 7.28 29.41
N VAL A 86 3.51 7.27 28.97
CA VAL A 86 4.66 7.54 29.82
C VAL A 86 4.62 8.97 30.39
N PHE A 87 4.32 9.97 29.56
CA PHE A 87 4.22 11.36 29.99
C PHE A 87 3.05 11.59 30.93
N LEU A 88 1.91 10.92 30.70
CA LEU A 88 0.76 10.96 31.61
C LEU A 88 1.13 10.37 32.98
N LEU A 89 1.84 9.24 33.01
CA LEU A 89 2.31 8.63 34.25
C LEU A 89 3.29 9.55 35.00
N VAL A 90 4.31 10.08 34.32
CA VAL A 90 5.28 11.01 34.91
C VAL A 90 4.60 12.28 35.41
N TRP A 91 3.67 12.83 34.64
CA TRP A 91 2.86 13.99 35.03
C TRP A 91 2.03 13.69 36.28
N ARG A 92 1.38 12.52 36.35
CA ARG A 92 0.59 12.12 37.52
C ARG A 92 1.44 11.95 38.76
N LEU A 93 2.60 11.29 38.65
CA LEU A 93 3.53 11.09 39.76
C LEU A 93 4.08 12.43 40.29
N LYS A 94 4.36 13.39 39.41
CA LYS A 94 4.78 14.76 39.81
C LYS A 94 3.64 15.60 40.40
N SER A 95 2.38 15.26 40.14
CA SER A 95 1.20 16.03 40.57
C SER A 95 0.61 15.55 41.91
N ILE A 96 1.05 14.40 42.43
CA ILE A 96 0.66 13.93 43.76
C ILE A 96 1.57 14.61 44.78
N PRO A 97 1.03 15.37 45.75
CA PRO A 97 1.83 15.90 46.85
C PRO A 97 2.28 14.73 47.73
N LEU A 98 3.52 14.27 47.56
CA LEU A 98 4.16 13.36 48.49
C LEU A 98 4.40 14.12 49.80
N ALA A 99 3.60 13.79 50.81
CA ALA A 99 3.85 14.19 52.19
C ALA A 99 5.16 13.54 52.65
N ALA A 100 6.23 14.34 52.67
CA ALA A 100 7.54 14.11 53.28
C ALA A 100 8.34 12.85 52.83
N GLN A 101 9.58 13.04 52.36
CA GLN A 101 10.79 12.71 53.14
C GLN A 101 12.10 12.80 52.34
N THR A 102 13.11 13.30 53.07
CA THR A 102 14.57 13.09 52.97
C THR A 102 15.35 13.66 51.78
N THR A 103 15.93 14.83 52.07
CA THR A 103 17.29 15.24 51.71
C THR A 103 18.29 14.07 51.66
N GLY A 104 18.90 13.81 50.49
CA GLY A 104 20.08 12.94 50.44
C GLY A 104 20.34 12.08 49.19
N GLN A 105 19.82 12.37 47.98
CA GLN A 105 20.21 11.62 46.76
C GLN A 105 20.29 12.49 45.50
N ALA A 106 21.16 13.51 45.48
CA ALA A 106 21.24 14.45 44.35
C ALA A 106 22.15 14.01 43.19
N LYS A 107 23.03 13.00 43.35
CA LYS A 107 24.02 12.65 42.31
C LYS A 107 23.61 11.47 41.40
N GLY A 108 22.87 10.48 41.91
CA GLY A 108 22.30 9.41 41.08
C GLY A 108 21.18 9.91 40.16
N CYS A 109 20.35 10.83 40.66
CA CYS A 109 19.15 11.35 39.98
C CYS A 109 19.45 12.10 38.66
N ALA A 110 20.62 12.75 38.54
CA ALA A 110 20.98 13.50 37.34
C ALA A 110 21.34 12.62 36.14
N LEU A 111 21.96 11.46 36.36
CA LEU A 111 22.29 10.50 35.29
C LEU A 111 21.01 9.82 34.77
N PHE A 112 20.13 9.38 35.68
CA PHE A 112 18.81 8.86 35.34
C PHE A 112 17.95 9.91 34.60
N SER A 113 18.02 11.18 34.99
CA SER A 113 17.30 12.27 34.31
C SER A 113 17.81 12.53 32.88
N LYS A 114 19.11 12.40 32.61
CA LYS A 114 19.68 12.57 31.27
C LYS A 114 19.33 11.40 30.36
N SER A 115 19.47 10.17 30.86
CA SER A 115 19.08 8.97 30.12
C SER A 115 17.59 8.97 29.79
N ALA A 116 16.73 9.38 30.72
CA ALA A 116 15.28 9.52 30.48
C ALA A 116 14.97 10.60 29.42
N ALA A 117 15.69 11.72 29.42
CA ALA A 117 15.55 12.75 28.39
C ALA A 117 16.00 12.24 27.01
N CYS A 118 17.12 11.52 26.92
CA CYS A 118 17.58 10.90 25.68
C CYS A 118 16.57 9.88 25.12
N VAL A 119 16.01 9.02 25.97
CA VAL A 119 14.96 8.07 25.57
C VAL A 119 13.70 8.81 25.11
N GLY A 120 13.31 9.89 25.79
CA GLY A 120 12.18 10.73 25.36
C GLY A 120 12.41 11.39 24.01
N ILE A 121 13.62 11.91 23.74
CA ILE A 121 14.00 12.48 22.45
C ILE A 121 13.96 11.42 21.35
N LEU A 122 14.52 10.23 21.60
CA LEU A 122 14.49 9.12 20.64
C LEU A 122 13.04 8.68 20.36
N GLY A 123 12.21 8.58 21.39
CA GLY A 123 10.79 8.27 21.25
C GLY A 123 10.05 9.31 20.41
N LEU A 124 10.30 10.60 20.65
CA LEU A 124 9.73 11.70 19.86
C LEU A 124 10.20 11.64 18.40
N ALA A 125 11.49 11.37 18.18
CA ALA A 125 12.03 11.21 16.84
C ALA A 125 11.34 10.06 16.09
N LEU A 126 11.12 8.90 16.74
CA LEU A 126 10.39 7.78 16.14
C LEU A 126 8.91 8.11 15.90
N ALA A 127 8.26 8.78 16.85
CA ALA A 127 6.86 9.20 16.74
C ALA A 127 6.61 10.19 15.58
N ILE A 128 7.63 10.96 15.19
CA ILE A 128 7.57 11.87 14.03
C ILE A 128 8.03 11.16 12.75
N ALA A 129 9.13 10.43 12.79
CA ALA A 129 9.75 9.85 11.59
C ALA A 129 8.91 8.73 10.95
N LEU A 130 8.33 7.82 11.75
CA LEU A 130 7.59 6.67 11.19
C LEU A 130 6.37 7.10 10.36
N PRO A 131 5.50 8.02 10.84
CA PRO A 131 4.39 8.54 10.04
C PRO A 131 4.79 9.26 8.75
N ILE A 132 5.98 9.87 8.71
CA ILE A 132 6.48 10.61 7.55
C ILE A 132 7.07 9.65 6.50
N VAL A 133 7.81 8.63 6.96
CA VAL A 133 8.48 7.66 6.08
C VAL A 133 7.50 6.62 5.54
N LEU A 134 6.52 6.23 6.36
CA LEU A 134 5.46 5.28 6.00
C LEU A 134 4.08 5.91 6.22
N PRO A 135 3.72 6.93 5.41
CA PRO A 135 2.48 7.67 5.56
C PRO A 135 1.28 6.87 5.06
N VAL A 136 0.10 7.31 5.49
CA VAL A 136 -1.12 7.05 4.70
C VAL A 136 -1.08 8.06 3.56
N PHE A 137 -0.49 7.66 2.43
CA PHE A 137 -0.33 8.54 1.29
C PHE A 137 -1.65 8.75 0.54
N HIS A 138 -1.68 9.79 -0.28
CA HIS A 138 -2.69 9.97 -1.30
C HIS A 138 -2.05 9.74 -2.67
N LEU A 139 -2.75 9.06 -3.56
CA LEU A 139 -2.33 9.00 -4.95
C LEU A 139 -2.40 10.42 -5.54
N GLU A 140 -1.48 10.74 -6.43
CA GLU A 140 -1.55 11.99 -7.19
C GLU A 140 -2.82 12.00 -8.04
N ARG A 141 -3.45 13.17 -8.14
CA ARG A 141 -4.68 13.33 -8.90
C ARG A 141 -4.40 13.06 -10.39
N PRO A 142 -5.11 12.12 -11.03
CA PRO A 142 -4.95 11.88 -12.46
C PRO A 142 -5.24 13.15 -13.27
N SER A 143 -4.48 13.37 -14.34
CA SER A 143 -4.51 14.62 -15.10
C SER A 143 -5.57 14.64 -16.21
N GLY A 144 -6.07 13.46 -16.60
CA GLY A 144 -7.06 13.32 -17.67
C GLY A 144 -8.49 13.71 -17.26
N PRO A 145 -9.40 13.87 -18.24
CA PRO A 145 -10.75 14.40 -18.02
C PRO A 145 -11.72 13.40 -17.40
N TYR A 146 -11.43 12.10 -17.42
CA TYR A 146 -12.34 11.07 -16.96
C TYR A 146 -12.18 10.80 -15.46
N GLN A 147 -13.30 10.62 -14.75
CA GLN A 147 -13.27 9.93 -13.46
C GLN A 147 -13.01 8.44 -13.68
N ILE A 148 -12.80 7.69 -12.60
CA ILE A 148 -12.36 6.30 -12.68
C ILE A 148 -13.39 5.42 -11.99
N GLY A 149 -13.86 4.41 -12.71
CA GLY A 149 -14.66 3.31 -12.18
C GLY A 149 -13.79 2.07 -12.02
N THR A 150 -14.18 1.15 -11.13
CA THR A 150 -13.50 -0.15 -11.01
C THR A 150 -14.46 -1.29 -10.74
N LEU A 151 -14.12 -2.47 -11.26
CA LEU A 151 -14.80 -3.74 -11.02
C LEU A 151 -13.74 -4.83 -10.83
N THR A 152 -14.06 -5.87 -10.07
CA THR A 152 -13.17 -7.03 -9.88
C THR A 152 -13.89 -8.30 -10.31
N TYR A 153 -13.18 -9.17 -11.02
CA TYR A 153 -13.69 -10.43 -11.52
C TYR A 153 -12.79 -11.59 -11.08
N HIS A 154 -13.42 -12.73 -10.82
CA HIS A 154 -12.77 -14.02 -10.65
C HIS A 154 -13.09 -14.88 -11.86
N TRP A 155 -12.06 -15.33 -12.57
CA TRP A 155 -12.23 -16.16 -13.76
C TRP A 155 -11.44 -17.45 -13.64
N VAL A 156 -12.03 -18.52 -14.16
CA VAL A 156 -11.42 -19.85 -14.23
C VAL A 156 -11.20 -20.23 -15.68
N ASP A 157 -9.97 -20.52 -16.05
CA ASP A 157 -9.61 -21.06 -17.36
C ASP A 157 -9.81 -22.57 -17.38
N GLN A 158 -10.96 -22.99 -17.90
CA GLN A 158 -11.34 -24.40 -17.99
C GLN A 158 -10.40 -25.22 -18.90
N ASN A 159 -9.65 -24.56 -19.78
CA ASN A 159 -8.78 -25.22 -20.75
C ASN A 159 -7.34 -25.38 -20.25
N ARG A 160 -6.94 -24.68 -19.19
CA ARG A 160 -5.59 -24.74 -18.63
C ARG A 160 -5.56 -25.38 -17.25
N ALA A 161 -4.61 -26.28 -17.04
CA ALA A 161 -4.31 -26.82 -15.72
C ALA A 161 -3.54 -25.79 -14.87
N GLU A 162 -3.70 -25.87 -13.56
CA GLU A 162 -2.88 -25.11 -12.62
C GLU A 162 -1.53 -25.81 -12.42
N LEU A 163 -0.45 -25.23 -12.98
CA LEU A 163 0.89 -25.82 -12.94
C LEU A 163 1.46 -25.91 -11.52
N PHE A 164 1.07 -24.97 -10.65
CA PHE A 164 1.58 -24.89 -9.29
C PHE A 164 0.84 -25.81 -8.31
N SER A 165 -0.28 -26.42 -8.73
CA SER A 165 -1.00 -27.42 -7.94
C SER A 165 -0.41 -28.82 -8.14
N ALA A 166 -0.38 -29.62 -7.07
CA ALA A 166 -0.03 -31.04 -7.16
C ALA A 166 -1.20 -31.86 -7.72
N GLU A 167 -2.42 -31.34 -7.62
CA GLU A 167 -3.66 -32.00 -8.05
C GLU A 167 -3.91 -31.78 -9.54
N ALA A 168 -4.10 -32.85 -10.30
CA ALA A 168 -4.20 -32.79 -11.76
C ALA A 168 -5.48 -32.13 -12.30
N ASN A 169 -6.54 -32.05 -11.50
CA ASN A 169 -7.85 -31.55 -11.93
C ASN A 169 -8.08 -30.07 -11.60
N VAL A 170 -7.11 -29.41 -10.97
CA VAL A 170 -7.22 -27.98 -10.64
C VAL A 170 -6.98 -27.15 -11.90
N ARG A 171 -7.88 -26.22 -12.16
CA ARG A 171 -7.82 -25.30 -13.30
C ARG A 171 -7.18 -23.97 -12.90
N ARG A 172 -6.58 -23.29 -13.86
CA ARG A 172 -5.97 -21.98 -13.63
C ARG A 172 -7.06 -20.96 -13.31
N GLU A 173 -6.97 -20.34 -12.14
CA GLU A 173 -7.89 -19.28 -11.71
C GLU A 173 -7.13 -17.94 -11.69
N LEU A 174 -7.81 -16.84 -12.00
CA LEU A 174 -7.25 -15.49 -11.96
C LEU A 174 -8.21 -14.54 -11.26
N MET A 175 -7.65 -13.64 -10.45
CA MET A 175 -8.33 -12.43 -10.01
C MET A 175 -7.92 -11.29 -10.91
N VAL A 176 -8.89 -10.57 -11.46
CA VAL A 176 -8.65 -9.46 -12.38
C VAL A 176 -9.40 -8.23 -11.90
N GLN A 177 -8.67 -7.13 -11.72
CA GLN A 177 -9.28 -5.84 -11.43
C GLN A 177 -9.23 -4.96 -12.67
N ILE A 178 -10.39 -4.41 -13.03
CA ILE A 178 -10.55 -3.55 -14.20
C ILE A 178 -10.79 -2.13 -13.69
N TRP A 179 -10.08 -1.17 -14.27
CA TRP A 179 -10.35 0.26 -14.14
C TRP A 179 -10.78 0.81 -15.49
N TYR A 180 -11.78 1.68 -15.49
CA TYR A 180 -12.36 2.22 -16.72
C TYR A 180 -12.79 3.68 -16.57
N PRO A 181 -12.87 4.44 -17.68
CA PRO A 181 -13.30 5.84 -17.65
C PRO A 181 -14.75 5.92 -17.18
N ALA A 182 -15.03 6.63 -16.10
CA ALA A 182 -16.36 6.73 -15.49
C ALA A 182 -16.96 8.13 -15.63
N GLN A 183 -18.28 8.19 -15.48
CA GLN A 183 -19.01 9.44 -15.35
C GLN A 183 -18.59 10.18 -14.07
N PRO A 184 -18.65 11.53 -14.07
CA PRO A 184 -18.40 12.27 -12.87
C PRO A 184 -19.45 12.00 -11.79
N ASP A 185 -19.01 11.43 -10.67
CA ASP A 185 -19.82 11.37 -9.45
C ASP A 185 -18.95 11.71 -8.23
N PRO A 186 -18.88 13.01 -7.86
CA PRO A 186 -18.13 13.45 -6.70
C PRO A 186 -18.70 12.95 -5.36
N SER A 187 -19.96 12.50 -5.33
CA SER A 187 -20.64 12.09 -4.09
C SER A 187 -20.38 10.63 -3.72
N SER A 188 -19.99 9.80 -4.70
CA SER A 188 -19.69 8.40 -4.47
C SER A 188 -18.39 8.18 -3.68
N PRO A 189 -18.39 7.24 -2.72
CA PRO A 189 -17.21 6.92 -1.94
C PRO A 189 -16.12 6.30 -2.82
N ARG A 190 -14.88 6.74 -2.61
CA ARG A 190 -13.71 6.19 -3.29
C ARG A 190 -13.34 4.84 -2.69
N THR A 191 -12.85 3.95 -3.54
CA THR A 191 -12.42 2.61 -3.12
C THR A 191 -11.09 2.63 -2.40
N LEU A 192 -10.80 1.58 -1.63
CA LEU A 192 -9.50 1.36 -1.02
C LEU A 192 -8.45 1.07 -2.09
N TYR A 193 -7.22 1.53 -1.85
CA TYR A 193 -6.07 1.20 -2.69
C TYR A 193 -5.78 -0.30 -2.68
N VAL A 194 -5.75 -0.92 -1.50
CA VAL A 194 -5.58 -2.38 -1.33
C VAL A 194 -6.63 -2.88 -0.36
N HIS A 195 -7.62 -3.63 -0.86
CA HIS A 195 -8.67 -4.23 -0.04
C HIS A 195 -8.11 -5.27 0.93
N ASP A 196 -7.21 -6.13 0.45
CA ASP A 196 -6.68 -7.28 1.18
C ASP A 196 -5.33 -6.98 1.88
N SER A 197 -5.15 -5.75 2.39
CA SER A 197 -3.85 -5.29 2.91
C SER A 197 -3.29 -6.14 4.06
N GLU A 198 -4.15 -6.78 4.85
CA GLU A 198 -3.71 -7.71 5.89
C GLU A 198 -3.14 -9.00 5.31
N ALA A 199 -3.84 -9.61 4.35
CA ALA A 199 -3.33 -10.77 3.62
C ALA A 199 -2.00 -10.43 2.93
N LEU A 200 -1.92 -9.26 2.30
CA LEU A 200 -0.69 -8.77 1.68
C LEU A 200 0.45 -8.65 2.69
N SER A 201 0.20 -8.03 3.85
CA SER A 201 1.20 -7.87 4.90
C SER A 201 1.68 -9.22 5.46
N GLN A 202 0.78 -10.21 5.59
CA GLN A 202 1.14 -11.56 5.99
C GLN A 202 1.99 -12.28 4.93
N ALA A 203 1.65 -12.14 3.65
CA ALA A 203 2.42 -12.72 2.55
C ALA A 203 3.83 -12.14 2.48
N PHE A 204 3.98 -10.82 2.61
CA PHE A 204 5.31 -10.18 2.65
C PHE A 204 6.13 -10.61 3.88
N ALA A 205 5.49 -10.95 4.99
CA ALA A 205 6.21 -11.53 6.13
C ALA A 205 6.82 -12.91 5.82
N GLN A 206 6.13 -13.72 5.01
CA GLN A 206 6.64 -15.02 4.58
C GLN A 206 7.69 -14.88 3.47
N LEU A 207 7.40 -14.06 2.45
CA LEU A 207 8.18 -13.95 1.23
C LEU A 207 9.43 -13.07 1.38
N ARG A 208 9.36 -12.04 2.23
CA ARG A 208 10.40 -11.00 2.39
C ARG A 208 10.90 -10.85 3.82
N HIS A 209 10.43 -11.69 4.75
CA HIS A 209 10.76 -11.62 6.18
C HIS A 209 10.44 -10.26 6.84
N TRP A 210 9.44 -9.56 6.32
CA TRP A 210 8.98 -8.30 6.91
C TRP A 210 8.13 -8.56 8.17
N PRO A 211 8.03 -7.60 9.09
CA PRO A 211 7.06 -7.71 10.18
C PRO A 211 5.63 -7.89 9.64
N ARG A 212 4.84 -8.81 10.20
CA ARG A 212 3.47 -9.13 9.76
C ARG A 212 2.52 -7.93 9.71
N PHE A 213 2.83 -6.86 10.42
CA PHE A 213 2.05 -5.63 10.47
C PHE A 213 2.54 -4.52 9.52
N ALA A 214 3.67 -4.72 8.81
CA ALA A 214 4.36 -3.64 8.10
C ALA A 214 3.45 -2.91 7.09
N LEU A 215 2.62 -3.65 6.36
CA LEU A 215 1.77 -3.12 5.29
C LEU A 215 0.30 -2.95 5.70
N THR A 216 -0.09 -3.23 6.95
CA THR A 216 -1.50 -3.14 7.37
C THR A 216 -2.06 -1.72 7.35
N HIS A 217 -1.21 -0.70 7.26
CA HIS A 217 -1.62 0.69 7.13
C HIS A 217 -2.18 1.03 5.74
N LEU A 218 -1.95 0.20 4.71
CA LEU A 218 -2.47 0.43 3.37
C LEU A 218 -4.01 0.38 3.31
N ARG A 219 -4.67 -0.22 4.32
CA ARG A 219 -6.14 -0.16 4.47
C ARG A 219 -6.71 1.26 4.64
N TYR A 220 -5.85 2.23 4.99
CA TYR A 220 -6.25 3.63 5.14
C TYR A 220 -6.01 4.45 3.87
N VAL A 221 -5.37 3.87 2.84
CA VAL A 221 -5.11 4.53 1.57
C VAL A 221 -6.29 4.30 0.65
N THR A 222 -6.83 5.38 0.08
CA THR A 222 -7.91 5.35 -0.91
C THR A 222 -7.36 5.63 -2.31
N SER A 223 -7.95 5.01 -3.33
CA SER A 223 -7.69 5.31 -4.73
C SER A 223 -8.63 6.42 -5.25
N HIS A 224 -8.53 6.81 -6.52
CA HIS A 224 -9.49 7.71 -7.15
C HIS A 224 -10.69 6.99 -7.78
N ALA A 225 -10.71 5.65 -7.75
CA ALA A 225 -11.73 4.84 -8.37
C ALA A 225 -12.99 4.74 -7.52
N VAL A 226 -14.14 4.60 -8.17
CA VAL A 226 -15.43 4.30 -7.55
C VAL A 226 -15.88 2.91 -8.01
N HIS A 227 -16.24 2.05 -7.06
CA HIS A 227 -16.70 0.70 -7.37
C HIS A 227 -18.02 0.72 -8.14
N GLY A 228 -18.07 0.07 -9.31
CA GLY A 228 -19.29 -0.05 -10.11
C GLY A 228 -19.86 1.28 -10.63
N ALA A 229 -19.04 2.33 -10.73
CA ALA A 229 -19.47 3.60 -11.32
C ALA A 229 -19.94 3.42 -12.76
N ALA A 230 -20.92 4.22 -13.20
CA ALA A 230 -21.35 4.22 -14.59
C ALA A 230 -20.18 4.61 -15.51
N ILE A 231 -19.96 3.81 -16.56
CA ILE A 231 -18.93 4.11 -17.56
C ILE A 231 -19.22 5.44 -18.26
N SER A 232 -18.18 6.20 -18.57
CA SER A 232 -18.29 7.48 -19.25
C SER A 232 -18.87 7.31 -20.66
N ASN A 233 -19.74 8.23 -21.07
CA ASN A 233 -20.31 8.31 -22.43
C ASN A 233 -19.47 9.21 -23.36
N GLY A 234 -18.29 9.65 -22.94
CA GLY A 234 -17.45 10.56 -23.72
C GLY A 234 -16.91 9.94 -25.04
N LYS A 235 -16.89 8.61 -25.14
CA LYS A 235 -16.57 7.85 -26.36
C LYS A 235 -17.54 6.66 -26.49
N PRO A 236 -17.76 6.13 -27.71
CA PRO A 236 -18.57 4.92 -27.89
C PRO A 236 -17.92 3.68 -27.26
N ASN A 237 -16.60 3.58 -27.34
CA ASN A 237 -15.80 2.51 -26.76
C ASN A 237 -14.41 3.03 -26.38
N TYR A 238 -13.66 2.21 -25.64
CA TYR A 238 -12.35 2.57 -25.10
C TYR A 238 -11.33 1.45 -25.37
N PRO A 239 -10.09 1.77 -25.81
CA PRO A 239 -9.03 0.79 -26.00
C PRO A 239 -8.70 0.07 -24.69
N VAL A 240 -8.33 -1.21 -24.81
CA VAL A 240 -8.06 -2.09 -23.67
C VAL A 240 -6.57 -2.25 -23.47
N LEU A 241 -6.12 -2.14 -22.22
CA LEU A 241 -4.75 -2.45 -21.82
C LEU A 241 -4.75 -3.55 -20.76
N ILE A 242 -3.87 -4.53 -20.91
CA ILE A 242 -3.63 -5.54 -19.88
C ILE A 242 -2.37 -5.16 -19.09
N PHE A 243 -2.47 -5.16 -17.76
CA PHE A 243 -1.32 -4.94 -16.88
C PHE A 243 -0.89 -6.25 -16.22
N MET A 244 0.41 -6.55 -16.31
CA MET A 244 1.05 -7.69 -15.64
C MET A 244 1.97 -7.23 -14.51
N GLU A 245 1.74 -7.78 -13.32
CA GLU A 245 2.50 -7.48 -12.12
C GLU A 245 3.92 -8.07 -12.13
N GLY A 246 4.76 -7.56 -11.22
CA GLY A 246 6.09 -8.12 -10.99
C GLY A 246 6.08 -9.38 -10.13
N LEU A 247 7.26 -9.98 -9.98
CA LEU A 247 7.47 -11.09 -9.04
C LEU A 247 7.07 -10.68 -7.62
N THR A 248 6.21 -11.46 -6.96
CA THR A 248 5.62 -11.15 -5.64
C THR A 248 4.88 -9.79 -5.62
N GLY A 249 4.31 -9.41 -6.76
CA GLY A 249 3.47 -8.22 -6.93
C GLY A 249 2.05 -8.42 -6.39
N PHE A 250 1.19 -7.45 -6.69
CA PHE A 250 -0.26 -7.54 -6.51
C PHE A 250 -0.90 -6.61 -7.55
N ARG A 251 -2.11 -6.90 -8.02
CA ARG A 251 -2.78 -6.19 -9.12
C ARG A 251 -2.90 -4.67 -8.94
N GLN A 252 -2.87 -4.15 -7.70
CA GLN A 252 -2.90 -2.72 -7.40
C GLN A 252 -1.51 -2.07 -7.29
N MET A 253 -0.40 -2.78 -7.50
CA MET A 253 0.95 -2.22 -7.25
C MET A 253 1.31 -1.00 -8.13
N ASN A 254 0.64 -0.85 -9.28
CA ASN A 254 0.84 0.27 -10.23
C ASN A 254 -0.38 1.19 -10.36
N THR A 255 -1.25 1.27 -9.35
CA THR A 255 -2.51 2.06 -9.44
C THR A 255 -2.30 3.51 -9.89
N PHE A 256 -1.23 4.20 -9.49
CA PHE A 256 -0.94 5.56 -10.00
C PHE A 256 -0.87 5.62 -11.54
N GLN A 257 -0.10 4.71 -12.15
CA GLN A 257 0.03 4.64 -13.61
C GLN A 257 -1.27 4.19 -14.28
N VAL A 258 -1.96 3.22 -13.68
CA VAL A 258 -3.23 2.70 -14.17
C VAL A 258 -4.31 3.79 -14.16
N GLU A 259 -4.45 4.52 -13.06
CA GLU A 259 -5.42 5.60 -12.92
C GLU A 259 -5.13 6.75 -13.89
N GLU A 260 -3.85 7.07 -14.14
CA GLU A 260 -3.48 8.08 -15.13
C GLU A 260 -3.90 7.66 -16.55
N LEU A 261 -3.61 6.42 -16.95
CA LEU A 261 -4.05 5.87 -18.26
C LEU A 261 -5.58 5.89 -18.37
N VAL A 262 -6.28 5.45 -17.34
CA VAL A 262 -7.75 5.41 -17.35
C VAL A 262 -8.35 6.80 -17.44
N SER A 263 -7.77 7.78 -16.74
CA SER A 263 -8.20 9.18 -16.83
C SER A 263 -8.06 9.76 -18.23
N HIS A 264 -7.23 9.16 -19.09
CA HIS A 264 -7.04 9.51 -20.51
C HIS A 264 -7.88 8.69 -21.49
N GLY A 265 -8.75 7.80 -20.99
CA GLY A 265 -9.70 7.07 -21.82
C GLY A 265 -9.20 5.69 -22.25
N TYR A 266 -8.44 5.01 -21.41
CA TYR A 266 -8.14 3.58 -21.55
C TYR A 266 -8.94 2.76 -20.54
N VAL A 267 -9.29 1.53 -20.90
CA VAL A 267 -9.74 0.51 -19.94
C VAL A 267 -8.54 -0.35 -19.61
N VAL A 268 -8.19 -0.50 -18.33
CA VAL A 268 -7.01 -1.24 -17.90
C VAL A 268 -7.44 -2.42 -17.03
N ALA A 269 -7.01 -3.63 -17.37
CA ALA A 269 -7.23 -4.85 -16.59
C ALA A 269 -5.90 -5.35 -16.00
N ALA A 270 -5.76 -5.30 -14.68
CA ALA A 270 -4.62 -5.87 -13.96
C ALA A 270 -4.93 -7.29 -13.48
N ILE A 271 -3.96 -8.18 -13.65
CA ILE A 271 -4.08 -9.59 -13.31
C ILE A 271 -3.27 -9.87 -12.04
N ASP A 272 -3.91 -10.45 -11.04
CA ASP A 272 -3.21 -11.21 -10.00
C ASP A 272 -2.93 -12.61 -10.54
N GLN A 273 -1.67 -13.04 -10.49
CA GLN A 273 -1.27 -14.37 -10.93
C GLN A 273 -1.03 -15.27 -9.71
N PRO A 274 -1.97 -16.16 -9.32
CA PRO A 274 -1.79 -17.00 -8.14
C PRO A 274 -0.48 -17.79 -8.17
N TYR A 275 0.11 -17.99 -7.00
CA TYR A 275 1.44 -18.57 -6.78
C TYR A 275 2.64 -17.72 -7.22
N VAL A 276 2.42 -16.65 -7.98
CA VAL A 276 3.47 -15.68 -8.41
C VAL A 276 3.29 -14.32 -7.76
N ALA A 277 2.04 -13.85 -7.66
CA ALA A 277 1.64 -12.72 -6.82
C ALA A 277 2.07 -12.95 -5.38
N ALA A 278 2.21 -11.89 -4.58
CA ALA A 278 2.46 -12.03 -3.15
C ALA A 278 1.37 -12.86 -2.48
N THR A 279 0.11 -12.54 -2.79
CA THR A 279 -1.07 -13.26 -2.33
C THR A 279 -2.24 -12.94 -3.24
N VAL A 280 -3.14 -13.91 -3.41
CA VAL A 280 -4.42 -13.72 -4.07
C VAL A 280 -5.54 -14.19 -3.15
N VAL A 281 -6.51 -13.33 -2.87
CA VAL A 281 -7.71 -13.68 -2.10
C VAL A 281 -8.85 -13.90 -3.09
N LEU A 282 -9.40 -15.11 -3.10
CA LEU A 282 -10.49 -15.52 -3.98
C LEU A 282 -11.86 -15.24 -3.32
N PRO A 283 -12.96 -15.17 -4.11
CA PRO A 283 -14.29 -14.86 -3.57
C PRO A 283 -14.81 -15.88 -2.54
N ASP A 284 -14.32 -17.12 -2.59
CA ASP A 284 -14.65 -18.18 -1.62
C ASP A 284 -13.85 -18.07 -0.30
N GLY A 285 -13.01 -17.04 -0.16
CA GLY A 285 -12.16 -16.81 1.00
C GLY A 285 -10.83 -17.58 0.97
N ARG A 286 -10.58 -18.42 -0.04
CA ARG A 286 -9.26 -19.07 -0.19
C ARG A 286 -8.19 -18.01 -0.44
N ARG A 287 -7.05 -18.19 0.22
CA ARG A 287 -5.85 -17.40 -0.01
C ARG A 287 -4.81 -18.26 -0.72
N VAL A 288 -4.33 -17.78 -1.86
CA VAL A 288 -3.26 -18.43 -2.63
C VAL A 288 -2.02 -17.55 -2.55
N ASP A 289 -1.10 -17.93 -1.67
CA ASP A 289 0.14 -17.20 -1.42
C ASP A 289 1.19 -17.51 -2.51
N GLY A 290 2.08 -16.55 -2.76
CA GLY A 290 3.20 -16.73 -3.68
C GLY A 290 4.19 -17.80 -3.22
N LEU A 291 4.85 -18.45 -4.17
CA LEU A 291 6.01 -19.29 -3.86
C LEU A 291 7.21 -18.44 -3.43
N SER A 292 8.18 -19.06 -2.75
CA SER A 292 9.41 -18.36 -2.37
C SER A 292 10.15 -17.83 -3.60
N LYS A 293 10.89 -16.73 -3.40
CA LYS A 293 11.68 -16.12 -4.47
C LYS A 293 12.62 -17.12 -5.13
N ASP A 294 13.37 -17.91 -4.35
CA ASP A 294 14.33 -18.87 -4.89
C ASP A 294 13.64 -19.90 -5.80
N ARG A 295 12.47 -20.39 -5.41
CA ARG A 295 11.68 -21.34 -6.21
C ARG A 295 11.15 -20.71 -7.49
N LEU A 296 10.68 -19.47 -7.44
CA LEU A 296 10.22 -18.76 -8.64
C LEU A 296 11.39 -18.42 -9.56
N ASP A 297 12.51 -17.97 -9.01
CA ASP A 297 13.72 -17.63 -9.77
C ASP A 297 14.23 -18.84 -10.56
N GLU A 298 14.26 -20.04 -9.98
CA GLU A 298 14.60 -21.28 -10.73
C GLU A 298 13.68 -21.51 -11.94
N LEU A 299 12.37 -21.34 -11.77
CA LEU A 299 11.37 -21.55 -12.82
C LEU A 299 11.42 -20.46 -13.91
N ILE A 300 11.66 -19.21 -13.50
CA ILE A 300 11.83 -18.07 -14.40
C ILE A 300 13.12 -18.24 -15.21
N GLN A 301 14.23 -18.56 -14.56
CA GLN A 301 15.52 -18.77 -15.22
C GLN A 301 15.46 -19.92 -16.22
N GLN A 302 14.70 -20.98 -15.95
CA GLN A 302 14.50 -22.04 -16.94
C GLN A 302 13.83 -21.52 -18.23
N SER A 303 12.98 -20.50 -18.16
CA SER A 303 12.36 -19.90 -19.34
C SER A 303 13.33 -19.00 -20.12
N VAL A 304 14.22 -18.31 -19.42
CA VAL A 304 15.13 -17.29 -19.99
C VAL A 304 16.46 -17.90 -20.45
N LYS A 305 17.00 -18.81 -19.65
CA LYS A 305 18.27 -19.52 -19.87
C LYS A 305 18.09 -21.00 -19.50
N PRO A 306 17.46 -21.80 -20.39
CA PRO A 306 17.14 -23.19 -20.11
C PRO A 306 18.37 -23.99 -19.71
N ALA A 307 18.31 -24.64 -18.54
CA ALA A 307 19.31 -25.59 -18.10
C ALA A 307 19.03 -26.97 -18.70
N ARG A 308 20.09 -27.80 -18.81
CA ARG A 308 19.97 -29.20 -19.30
C ARG A 308 19.06 -30.05 -18.41
N THR A 309 19.12 -29.83 -17.10
CA THR A 309 18.24 -30.47 -16.12
C THR A 309 17.20 -29.45 -15.70
N ALA A 310 15.96 -29.66 -16.13
CA ALA A 310 14.87 -28.75 -15.82
C ALA A 310 14.53 -28.77 -14.31
N PRO A 311 14.18 -27.63 -13.71
CA PRO A 311 13.63 -27.58 -12.37
C PRO A 311 12.32 -28.38 -12.30
N ARG A 312 12.00 -28.86 -11.11
CA ARG A 312 10.78 -29.62 -10.86
C ARG A 312 9.76 -28.81 -10.08
N LEU A 313 8.51 -28.90 -10.52
CA LEU A 313 7.34 -28.36 -9.82
C LEU A 313 6.39 -29.53 -9.56
N ASN A 314 6.07 -29.76 -8.28
CA ASN A 314 5.25 -30.90 -7.83
C ASN A 314 5.71 -32.26 -8.40
N GLY A 315 7.03 -32.47 -8.41
CA GLY A 315 7.66 -33.70 -8.92
C GLY A 315 7.75 -33.79 -10.44
N ARG A 316 7.16 -32.87 -11.20
CA ARG A 316 7.16 -32.86 -12.67
C ARG A 316 8.28 -31.95 -13.19
N PRO A 317 9.10 -32.39 -14.17
CA PRO A 317 10.07 -31.50 -14.81
C PRO A 317 9.35 -30.43 -15.62
N LEU A 318 9.77 -29.18 -15.48
CA LEU A 318 9.19 -28.05 -16.20
C LEU A 318 10.20 -27.52 -17.21
N GLY A 319 10.28 -28.19 -18.37
CA GLY A 319 11.30 -27.93 -19.40
C GLY A 319 11.26 -26.51 -19.96
N ASP A 320 10.06 -25.97 -20.13
CA ASP A 320 9.83 -24.65 -20.76
C ASP A 320 9.76 -23.50 -19.73
N GLY A 321 9.98 -23.80 -18.44
CA GLY A 321 9.79 -22.84 -17.35
C GLY A 321 8.34 -22.36 -17.25
N ILE A 322 8.14 -21.11 -16.80
CA ILE A 322 6.81 -20.55 -16.50
C ILE A 322 6.43 -19.31 -17.32
N ILE A 323 7.35 -18.66 -18.05
CA ILE A 323 7.04 -17.38 -18.71
C ILE A 323 5.91 -17.51 -19.74
N ALA A 324 5.96 -18.55 -20.60
CA ALA A 324 4.90 -18.80 -21.57
C ALA A 324 3.55 -19.11 -20.89
N TYR A 325 3.58 -19.81 -19.76
CA TYR A 325 2.37 -20.08 -18.97
C TYR A 325 1.76 -18.80 -18.39
N LEU A 326 2.59 -17.90 -17.87
CA LEU A 326 2.15 -16.61 -17.35
C LEU A 326 1.66 -15.68 -18.47
N ALA A 327 2.28 -15.71 -19.65
CA ALA A 327 1.84 -14.95 -20.81
C ALA A 327 0.43 -15.36 -21.29
N GLN A 328 0.08 -16.65 -21.17
CA GLN A 328 -1.27 -17.14 -21.48
C GLN A 328 -2.34 -16.56 -20.55
N ASP A 329 -1.99 -16.13 -19.33
CA ASP A 329 -2.95 -15.44 -18.45
C ASP A 329 -3.44 -14.12 -19.10
N ALA A 330 -2.57 -13.41 -19.83
CA ALA A 330 -2.95 -12.19 -20.53
C ALA A 330 -3.89 -12.48 -21.72
N ALA A 331 -3.60 -13.50 -22.52
CA ALA A 331 -4.45 -13.92 -23.64
C ALA A 331 -5.84 -14.34 -23.15
N PHE A 332 -5.89 -15.12 -22.06
CA PHE A 332 -7.14 -15.51 -21.42
C PHE A 332 -7.91 -14.31 -20.87
N THR A 333 -7.23 -13.35 -20.23
CA THR A 333 -7.87 -12.10 -19.77
C THR A 333 -8.46 -11.33 -20.96
N LEU A 334 -7.78 -11.25 -22.11
CA LEU A 334 -8.32 -10.60 -23.31
C LEU A 334 -9.56 -11.33 -23.87
N ASP A 335 -9.60 -12.65 -23.82
CA ASP A 335 -10.81 -13.43 -24.17
C ASP A 335 -11.98 -13.10 -23.26
N ARG A 336 -11.71 -12.94 -21.96
CA ARG A 336 -12.73 -12.57 -20.97
C ARG A 336 -13.18 -11.12 -21.13
N MET A 337 -12.29 -10.19 -21.45
CA MET A 337 -12.65 -8.82 -21.83
C MET A 337 -13.54 -8.82 -23.08
N THR A 338 -13.27 -9.68 -24.06
CA THR A 338 -14.13 -9.85 -25.24
C THR A 338 -15.53 -10.33 -24.87
N SER A 339 -15.61 -11.28 -23.93
CA SER A 339 -16.88 -11.80 -23.42
C SER A 339 -17.67 -10.71 -22.66
N LEU A 340 -17.00 -9.93 -21.80
CA LEU A 340 -17.62 -8.78 -21.11
C LEU A 340 -18.13 -7.72 -22.08
N ASN A 341 -17.43 -7.48 -23.19
CA ASN A 341 -17.88 -6.56 -24.21
C ASN A 341 -19.19 -7.04 -24.89
N GLN A 342 -19.42 -8.35 -24.97
CA GLN A 342 -20.65 -8.92 -25.51
C GLN A 342 -21.79 -8.91 -24.47
N ALA A 343 -21.50 -9.32 -23.24
CA ALA A 343 -22.45 -9.38 -22.15
C ALA A 343 -21.73 -9.32 -20.79
N ASP A 344 -21.58 -8.13 -20.24
CA ASP A 344 -21.11 -7.93 -18.87
C ASP A 344 -22.26 -8.24 -17.89
N PRO A 345 -22.08 -9.18 -16.93
CA PRO A 345 -23.08 -9.45 -15.90
C PRO A 345 -23.43 -8.24 -15.03
N ASN A 346 -22.52 -7.26 -14.91
CA ASN A 346 -22.78 -6.00 -14.21
C ASN A 346 -23.42 -4.93 -15.11
N GLY A 347 -23.47 -5.16 -16.43
CA GLY A 347 -24.02 -4.24 -17.42
C GLY A 347 -23.20 -2.95 -17.64
N VAL A 348 -22.00 -2.85 -17.08
CA VAL A 348 -21.17 -1.62 -17.12
C VAL A 348 -20.31 -1.59 -18.38
N LEU A 349 -19.76 -2.72 -18.80
CA LEU A 349 -18.76 -2.82 -19.86
C LEU A 349 -19.32 -3.31 -21.20
N THR A 350 -20.59 -3.74 -21.26
CA THR A 350 -21.24 -4.26 -22.47
C THR A 350 -21.22 -3.23 -23.61
N GLY A 351 -20.56 -3.57 -24.72
CA GLY A 351 -20.43 -2.73 -25.91
C GLY A 351 -19.51 -1.52 -25.74
N ARG A 352 -18.70 -1.46 -24.67
CA ARG A 352 -17.87 -0.30 -24.32
C ARG A 352 -16.37 -0.52 -24.53
N LEU A 353 -15.96 -1.73 -24.90
CA LEU A 353 -14.54 -2.10 -25.03
C LEU A 353 -14.15 -2.18 -26.50
N ASP A 354 -13.07 -1.49 -26.87
CA ASP A 354 -12.43 -1.65 -28.16
C ASP A 354 -11.34 -2.72 -28.07
N ILE A 355 -11.78 -3.97 -28.21
CA ILE A 355 -10.92 -5.16 -28.18
C ILE A 355 -9.93 -5.17 -29.35
N THR A 356 -10.21 -4.45 -30.45
CA THR A 356 -9.33 -4.43 -31.62
C THR A 356 -8.09 -3.58 -31.38
N HIS A 357 -8.13 -2.65 -30.42
CA HIS A 357 -6.99 -1.86 -29.98
C HIS A 357 -6.56 -2.29 -28.57
N ALA A 358 -6.14 -3.55 -28.47
CA ALA A 358 -5.58 -4.11 -27.24
C ALA A 358 -4.06 -3.87 -27.16
N GLY A 359 -3.59 -3.38 -26.01
CA GLY A 359 -2.17 -3.29 -25.67
C GLY A 359 -1.87 -4.02 -24.35
N ILE A 360 -0.60 -4.18 -24.02
CA ILE A 360 -0.18 -4.88 -22.80
C ILE A 360 1.11 -4.28 -22.24
N PHE A 361 1.19 -4.16 -20.93
CA PHE A 361 2.36 -3.61 -20.25
C PHE A 361 2.56 -4.26 -18.87
N GLY A 362 3.77 -4.16 -18.34
CA GLY A 362 4.08 -4.77 -17.05
C GLY A 362 5.45 -4.36 -16.53
N ILE A 363 5.70 -4.70 -15.27
CA ILE A 363 6.94 -4.34 -14.56
C ILE A 363 7.73 -5.58 -14.18
N SER A 364 9.06 -5.53 -14.33
CA SER A 364 9.96 -6.62 -13.93
C SER A 364 9.54 -7.96 -14.60
N LEU A 365 9.21 -9.00 -13.82
CA LEU A 365 8.69 -10.27 -14.34
C LEU A 365 7.49 -10.07 -15.29
N GLY A 366 6.59 -9.15 -14.95
CA GLY A 366 5.48 -8.78 -15.82
C GLY A 366 5.96 -8.29 -17.17
N GLY A 367 7.04 -7.51 -17.24
CA GLY A 367 7.64 -7.06 -18.51
C GLY A 367 8.21 -8.21 -19.36
N ILE A 368 8.76 -9.25 -18.73
CA ILE A 368 9.21 -10.47 -19.42
C ILE A 368 8.00 -11.21 -20.00
N ALA A 369 6.95 -11.41 -19.19
CA ALA A 369 5.73 -12.10 -19.62
C ALA A 369 4.95 -11.32 -20.70
N VAL A 370 4.92 -9.98 -20.61
CA VAL A 370 4.39 -9.08 -21.65
C VAL A 370 5.08 -9.33 -22.99
N SER A 371 6.41 -9.41 -22.99
CA SER A 371 7.18 -9.64 -24.22
C SER A 371 6.82 -10.97 -24.86
N GLU A 372 6.63 -12.02 -24.05
CA GLU A 372 6.21 -13.34 -24.52
C GLU A 372 4.74 -13.35 -25.01
N ALA A 373 3.85 -12.61 -24.34
CA ALA A 373 2.45 -12.46 -24.76
C ALA A 373 2.35 -11.78 -26.12
N CYS A 374 3.06 -10.66 -26.33
CA CYS A 374 3.11 -9.99 -27.63
C CYS A 374 3.70 -10.88 -28.74
N ARG A 375 4.65 -11.76 -28.39
CA ARG A 375 5.25 -12.71 -29.34
C ARG A 375 4.28 -13.81 -29.75
N THR A 376 3.36 -14.21 -28.87
CA THR A 376 2.52 -15.40 -29.04
C THR A 376 1.06 -15.08 -29.39
N ASP A 377 0.59 -13.86 -29.13
CA ASP A 377 -0.78 -13.42 -29.41
C ASP A 377 -0.77 -12.07 -30.14
N LEU A 378 -1.07 -12.11 -31.45
CA LEU A 378 -1.06 -10.96 -32.35
C LEU A 378 -2.16 -9.94 -32.09
N ARG A 379 -3.10 -10.23 -31.17
CA ARG A 379 -4.14 -9.26 -30.78
C ARG A 379 -3.56 -8.12 -29.96
N PHE A 380 -2.45 -8.35 -29.27
CA PHE A 380 -1.70 -7.30 -28.58
C PHE A 380 -0.89 -6.49 -29.59
N ARG A 381 -1.25 -5.22 -29.77
CA ARG A 381 -0.68 -4.34 -30.80
C ARG A 381 0.49 -3.48 -30.32
N ALA A 382 0.65 -3.33 -29.01
CA ALA A 382 1.68 -2.52 -28.38
C ALA A 382 2.00 -3.05 -26.98
#